data_AF-A0A0F9F670-F1
#
_entry.id   AF-A0A0F9F670-F1
#
_cell.length_a   1.000
_cell.length_b   1.000
_cell.length_c   1.000
_cell.angle_alpha   90.00
_cell.angle_beta   90.00
_cell.angle_gamma   90.00
#
_symmetry.space_group_name_H-M   'P 1'
#
loop_
_entity.id
_entity.type
_entity.pdbx_description
1 polymer ?
#
loop_
_entity_poly.entity_id
_entity_poly.type
_entity_poly.pdbx_seq_one_letter_code
_entity_poly.pdbx_strand_id
1 'polypeptide(L)'
;MKKEKISGIIGGVIAAIIIGVVVIQFSSINENAPIQDNDLPEIVDVDDDGVPDEVDPFISTPRVWQTSGPFQIDREQYVLGELVLMRIGNLETNEKGQIVFLQPSNGTHQTVYITI
;
A
#
# COMPACT_ATOMS: atom_id res chain seq x y z
N MET A 1 -44.63 -35.50 -23.20
CA MET A 1 -43.52 -35.96 -22.32
C MET A 1 -42.14 -35.32 -22.58
N LYS A 2 -41.95 -34.34 -23.49
CA LYS A 2 -40.61 -33.74 -23.74
C LYS A 2 -40.33 -32.40 -23.02
N LYS A 3 -41.35 -31.69 -22.53
CA LYS A 3 -41.21 -30.34 -21.95
C LYS A 3 -40.56 -30.34 -20.55
N GLU A 4 -40.78 -31.39 -19.76
CA GLU A 4 -40.25 -31.50 -18.39
C GLU A 4 -38.73 -31.72 -18.37
N LYS A 5 -38.18 -32.46 -19.33
CA LYS A 5 -36.72 -32.69 -19.44
C LYS A 5 -35.94 -31.46 -19.87
N ILE A 6 -36.56 -30.57 -20.65
CA ILE A 6 -35.92 -29.35 -21.17
C ILE A 6 -35.81 -28.28 -20.06
N SER A 7 -36.82 -28.19 -19.18
CA SER A 7 -36.81 -27.29 -18.01
C SER A 7 -35.65 -27.57 -17.05
N GLY A 8 -35.39 -28.85 -16.76
CA GLY A 8 -34.28 -29.26 -15.87
C GLY A 8 -32.90 -28.97 -16.44
N ILE A 9 -32.72 -29.10 -17.76
CA ILE A 9 -31.45 -28.80 -18.44
C ILE A 9 -31.18 -27.29 -18.42
N ILE A 10 -32.19 -26.46 -18.69
CA ILE A 10 -32.04 -25.00 -18.69
C ILE A 10 -31.76 -24.48 -17.26
N GLY A 11 -32.46 -25.00 -16.25
CA GLY A 11 -32.19 -24.65 -14.85
C GLY A 11 -30.79 -25.06 -14.38
N GLY A 12 -30.32 -26.25 -14.78
CA GLY A 12 -28.97 -26.71 -14.47
C GLY A 12 -27.87 -25.85 -15.12
N VAL A 13 -28.08 -25.42 -16.36
CA VAL A 13 -27.14 -24.53 -17.07
C VAL A 13 -27.07 -23.15 -16.40
N ILE A 14 -28.20 -22.57 -16.00
CA ILE A 14 -28.22 -21.26 -15.31
C ILE A 14 -27.52 -21.36 -13.95
N ALA A 15 -27.78 -22.41 -13.17
CA ALA A 15 -27.12 -22.61 -11.88
C ALA A 15 -25.59 -22.79 -12.03
N ALA A 16 -25.14 -23.53 -13.05
CA ALA A 16 -23.72 -23.70 -13.34
C ALA A 16 -23.05 -22.39 -13.76
N ILE A 17 -23.73 -21.54 -14.52
CA ILE A 17 -23.22 -20.21 -14.89
C ILE A 17 -23.07 -19.34 -13.65
N ILE A 18 -24.06 -19.30 -12.75
CA ILE A 18 -24.01 -18.49 -11.52
C ILE A 18 -22.85 -18.97 -10.62
N ILE A 19 -22.71 -20.28 -10.41
CA ILE A 19 -21.62 -20.85 -9.62
C ILE A 19 -20.27 -20.54 -10.27
N GLY A 20 -20.16 -20.67 -11.59
CA GLY A 20 -18.95 -20.31 -12.34
C GLY A 20 -18.56 -18.85 -12.17
N VAL A 21 -19.52 -17.92 -12.23
CA VAL A 21 -19.28 -16.47 -12.04
C VAL A 21 -18.81 -16.18 -10.61
N VAL A 22 -19.41 -16.81 -9.60
CA VAL A 22 -19.02 -16.62 -8.18
C VAL A 22 -17.60 -17.15 -7.92
N VAL A 23 -17.23 -18.30 -8.48
CA VAL A 23 -15.88 -18.87 -8.33
C VAL A 23 -14.82 -17.99 -8.99
N ILE A 24 -15.09 -17.40 -10.16
CA ILE A 24 -14.15 -16.51 -10.86
C ILE A 24 -13.94 -15.19 -10.08
N GLN A 25 -14.99 -14.65 -9.45
CA GLN A 25 -14.88 -13.45 -8.61
C GLN A 25 -14.01 -13.73 -7.36
N PHE A 26 -14.15 -14.90 -6.75
CA PHE A 26 -13.39 -15.28 -5.55
C PHE A 26 -11.90 -15.56 -5.86
N SER A 27 -11.57 -16.11 -7.04
CA SER A 27 -10.17 -16.37 -7.41
C SER A 27 -9.38 -15.14 -7.85
N SER A 28 -10.04 -13.97 -7.98
CA SER A 28 -9.42 -12.73 -8.48
C SER A 28 -8.84 -11.83 -7.37
N ILE A 29 -8.98 -12.20 -6.09
CA ILE A 29 -8.38 -11.45 -4.97
C ILE A 29 -7.08 -12.17 -4.57
N ASN A 30 -5.99 -11.84 -5.24
CA ASN A 30 -4.65 -12.19 -4.78
C ASN A 30 -4.05 -10.96 -4.10
N GLU A 31 -4.15 -10.90 -2.78
CA GLU A 31 -3.62 -9.81 -1.93
C GLU A 31 -2.09 -9.68 -1.96
N ASN A 32 -1.38 -10.57 -2.66
CA ASN A 32 0.09 -10.61 -2.68
C ASN A 32 0.70 -10.08 -3.98
N ALA A 33 0.00 -9.23 -4.73
CA ALA A 33 0.62 -8.56 -5.87
C ALA A 33 1.75 -7.64 -5.36
N PRO A 34 3.01 -7.85 -5.76
CA PRO A 34 4.07 -6.91 -5.41
C PRO A 34 3.73 -5.55 -6.03
N ILE A 35 3.71 -4.51 -5.19
CA ILE A 35 3.54 -3.12 -5.64
C ILE A 35 4.73 -2.81 -6.54
N GLN A 36 4.50 -2.77 -7.86
CA GLN A 36 5.54 -2.46 -8.84
C GLN A 36 5.62 -0.94 -9.01
N ASP A 37 6.62 -0.35 -8.34
CA ASP A 37 6.90 1.09 -8.31
C ASP A 37 7.67 1.48 -9.59
N ASN A 38 6.94 1.62 -10.70
CA ASN A 38 7.53 1.94 -12.02
C ASN A 38 7.65 3.46 -12.30
N ASP A 39 7.19 4.31 -11.38
CA ASP A 39 7.15 5.79 -11.56
C ASP A 39 8.00 6.51 -10.49
N LEU A 40 9.20 6.01 -10.21
CA LEU A 40 10.20 6.80 -9.49
C LEU A 40 10.78 7.84 -10.48
N PRO A 41 10.67 9.16 -10.22
CA PRO A 41 11.43 10.12 -11.00
C PRO A 41 12.92 9.81 -10.81
N GLU A 42 13.62 9.65 -11.93
CA GLU A 42 15.08 9.56 -11.96
C GLU A 42 15.65 10.86 -11.39
N ILE A 43 16.25 10.79 -10.20
CA ILE A 43 16.95 11.92 -9.61
C ILE A 43 18.25 12.06 -10.39
N VAL A 44 18.38 13.12 -11.18
CA VAL A 44 19.61 13.45 -11.88
C VAL A 44 20.55 14.10 -10.86
N ASP A 45 21.54 13.35 -10.39
CA ASP A 45 22.67 13.92 -9.67
C ASP A 45 23.53 14.69 -10.69
N VAL A 46 23.53 16.02 -10.60
CA VAL A 46 24.54 16.85 -11.28
C VAL A 46 25.34 17.55 -10.21
N ASP A 47 26.50 16.99 -9.86
CA ASP A 47 27.63 17.74 -9.34
C ASP A 47 28.91 17.22 -10.01
N ASP A 48 29.59 18.12 -10.68
CA ASP A 48 30.61 17.92 -11.71
C ASP A 48 32.04 18.18 -11.22
N ASP A 49 32.36 17.81 -9.99
CA ASP A 49 33.72 17.96 -9.43
C ASP A 49 34.27 16.79 -8.59
N GLY A 50 33.47 15.77 -8.29
CA GLY A 50 33.98 14.49 -7.74
C GLY A 50 34.65 14.58 -6.36
N VAL A 51 34.37 15.63 -5.59
CA VAL A 51 34.73 15.76 -4.17
C VAL A 51 33.45 15.56 -3.36
N PRO A 52 33.36 14.60 -2.43
CA PRO A 52 32.20 14.52 -1.54
C PRO A 52 32.32 15.65 -0.51
N ASP A 53 31.72 16.78 -0.85
CA ASP A 53 31.44 17.84 0.11
C ASP A 53 30.48 17.30 1.18
N GLU A 54 30.52 17.91 2.37
CA GLU A 54 29.68 17.55 3.52
C GLU A 54 28.25 17.19 3.08
N VAL A 55 27.69 16.11 3.63
CA VAL A 55 26.30 15.68 3.36
C VAL A 55 25.39 16.87 3.61
N ASP A 56 24.94 17.50 2.52
CA ASP A 56 24.04 18.64 2.59
C ASP A 56 22.76 18.18 3.33
N PRO A 57 22.45 18.74 4.51
CA PRO A 57 21.29 18.34 5.29
C PRO A 57 19.96 18.64 4.60
N PHE A 58 19.98 19.34 3.46
CA PHE A 58 18.82 19.62 2.63
C PHE A 58 18.61 18.63 1.48
N ILE A 59 19.52 17.65 1.31
CA ILE A 59 19.35 16.57 0.34
C ILE A 59 18.59 15.40 0.96
N SER A 60 17.51 15.00 0.30
CA SER A 60 16.68 13.87 0.68
C SER A 60 17.47 12.56 0.67
N THR A 61 17.27 11.74 1.70
CA THR A 61 17.85 10.39 1.69
C THR A 61 17.18 9.52 0.61
N PRO A 62 17.90 8.53 0.05
CA PRO A 62 17.31 7.56 -0.87
C PRO A 62 16.09 6.88 -0.25
N ARG A 63 15.07 6.61 -1.08
CA ARG A 63 13.85 5.95 -0.62
C ARG A 63 14.13 4.51 -0.20
N VAL A 64 13.82 4.17 1.04
CA VAL A 64 13.92 2.81 1.59
C VAL A 64 12.67 2.53 2.41
N TRP A 65 11.85 1.58 1.95
CA TRP A 65 10.59 1.23 2.59
C TRP A 65 10.83 0.49 3.92
N GLN A 66 10.56 1.21 5.01
CA GLN A 66 10.63 0.74 6.40
C GLN A 66 9.28 0.12 6.76
N THR A 67 9.27 -1.10 7.31
CA THR A 67 8.01 -1.83 7.60
C THR A 67 7.84 -2.04 9.10
N SER A 68 6.63 -1.77 9.61
CA SER A 68 6.21 -2.09 10.97
C SER A 68 4.77 -2.59 10.97
N GLY A 69 4.60 -3.91 11.13
CA GLY A 69 3.28 -4.55 10.99
C GLY A 69 2.67 -4.32 9.60
N PRO A 70 1.39 -3.90 9.50
CA PRO A 70 0.72 -3.64 8.21
C PRO A 70 1.13 -2.30 7.56
N PHE A 71 1.98 -1.51 8.23
CA PHE A 71 2.33 -0.16 7.81
C PHE A 71 3.76 -0.10 7.26
N GLN A 72 3.97 0.73 6.24
CA GLN A 72 5.29 1.04 5.71
C GLN A 72 5.43 2.55 5.47
N ILE A 73 6.61 3.10 5.74
CA ILE A 73 6.98 4.49 5.37
C ILE A 73 8.22 4.48 4.49
N ASP A 74 8.38 5.52 3.67
CA ASP A 74 9.33 5.49 2.57
C ASP A 74 10.77 5.92 2.96
N ARG A 75 10.96 6.50 4.15
CA ARG A 75 12.26 6.86 4.76
C ARG A 75 12.20 6.85 6.29
N GLU A 76 13.36 6.76 6.94
CA GLU A 76 13.53 6.95 8.39
C GLU A 76 13.62 8.43 8.79
N GLN A 77 14.14 9.28 7.89
CA GLN A 77 14.42 10.68 8.14
C GLN A 77 14.00 11.51 6.92
N TYR A 78 13.48 12.71 7.20
CA TYR A 78 12.94 13.63 6.21
C TYR A 78 13.48 15.03 6.47
N VAL A 79 13.76 15.74 5.39
CA VAL A 79 14.04 17.18 5.41
C VAL A 79 12.73 17.93 5.66
N LEU A 80 12.83 19.13 6.24
CA LEU A 80 11.66 19.97 6.49
C LEU A 80 10.94 20.29 5.17
N GLY A 81 9.63 20.03 5.13
CA GLY A 81 8.77 20.27 3.96
C GLY A 81 8.63 19.08 3.01
N GLU A 82 9.35 17.98 3.25
CA GLU A 82 9.15 16.75 2.47
C GLU A 82 7.84 16.04 2.82
N LEU A 83 7.28 15.35 1.81
CA LEU A 83 6.11 14.49 2.00
C LEU A 83 6.54 13.13 2.53
N VAL A 84 5.86 12.66 3.57
CA VAL A 84 5.97 11.29 4.08
C VAL A 84 4.99 10.41 3.30
N LEU A 85 5.49 9.40 2.61
CA LEU A 85 4.62 8.43 1.93
C LEU A 85 4.41 7.21 2.80
N MET A 86 3.15 6.82 2.99
CA MET A 86 2.75 5.64 3.75
C MET A 86 2.06 4.62 2.84
N ARG A 87 2.42 3.35 3.01
CA ARG A 87 1.68 2.21 2.46
C ARG A 87 1.05 1.45 3.61
N ILE A 88 -0.18 1.00 3.39
CA ILE A 88 -0.94 0.21 4.35
C ILE A 88 -1.47 -1.00 3.61
N GLY A 89 -1.18 -2.20 4.12
CA GLY A 89 -1.62 -3.46 3.55
C GLY A 89 -2.27 -4.34 4.62
N ASN A 90 -2.85 -5.47 4.19
CA ASN A 90 -3.37 -6.52 5.08
C ASN A 90 -4.40 -6.04 6.11
N LEU A 91 -5.17 -4.99 5.77
CA LEU A 91 -6.32 -4.56 6.58
C LEU A 91 -7.60 -5.18 6.03
N GLU A 92 -8.51 -5.57 6.92
CA GLU A 92 -9.84 -6.04 6.51
C GLU A 92 -10.69 -4.87 6.01
N THR A 93 -11.63 -5.14 5.09
CA THR A 93 -12.50 -4.10 4.49
C THR A 93 -13.31 -3.25 5.49
N ASN A 94 -13.55 -3.78 6.68
CA ASN A 94 -14.29 -3.16 7.78
C ASN A 94 -13.37 -2.64 8.89
N GLU A 95 -12.06 -2.76 8.75
CA GLU A 95 -11.09 -2.29 9.72
C GLU A 95 -11.03 -0.76 9.70
N LYS A 96 -11.03 -0.17 10.89
CA LYS A 96 -10.96 1.28 11.08
C LYS A 96 -9.76 1.59 11.97
N GLY A 97 -8.92 2.49 11.48
CA GLY A 97 -7.76 2.98 12.21
C GLY A 97 -7.80 4.48 12.41
N GLN A 98 -6.85 4.98 13.17
CA GLN A 98 -6.57 6.39 13.38
C GLN A 98 -5.06 6.58 13.31
N ILE A 99 -4.62 7.63 12.61
CA ILE A 99 -3.19 7.96 12.54
C ILE A 99 -2.90 9.01 13.59
N VAL A 100 -1.98 8.71 14.50
CA VAL A 100 -1.55 9.62 15.57
C VAL A 100 -0.09 9.98 15.34
N PHE A 101 0.18 11.26 15.13
CA PHE A 101 1.54 11.79 15.08
C PHE A 101 1.97 12.25 16.47
N LEU A 102 3.10 11.74 16.93
CA LEU A 102 3.64 11.99 18.25
C LEU A 102 4.85 12.92 18.16
N GLN A 103 4.90 13.93 19.02
CA GLN A 103 6.05 14.80 19.19
C GLN A 103 6.82 14.37 20.44
N PRO A 104 8.13 14.08 20.35
CA PRO A 104 8.96 13.84 21.53
C PRO A 104 8.95 15.07 22.45
N SER A 105 8.58 14.88 23.72
CA SER A 105 8.63 15.94 24.73
C SER A 105 9.90 15.86 25.57
N ASN A 106 10.48 14.67 25.70
CA ASN A 106 11.81 14.40 26.26
C ASN A 106 12.30 13.03 25.77
N GLY A 107 13.39 12.51 26.33
CA GLY A 107 13.99 11.24 25.89
C GLY A 107 13.13 9.98 26.07
N THR A 108 12.04 10.04 26.84
CA THR A 108 11.17 8.87 27.11
C THR A 108 9.68 9.16 26.97
N HIS A 109 9.27 10.42 26.83
CA HIS A 109 7.88 10.83 26.75
C HIS A 109 7.57 11.47 25.40
N GLN A 110 6.33 11.28 24.97
CA GLN A 110 5.82 11.83 23.72
C GLN A 110 4.42 12.40 23.97
N THR A 111 4.06 13.42 23.21
CA THR A 111 2.74 14.06 23.24
C THR A 111 2.08 13.94 21.88
N VAL A 112 0.76 13.77 21.86
CA VAL A 112 -0.01 13.80 20.61
C VAL A 112 0.08 15.20 20.02
N TYR A 113 0.60 15.29 18.80
CA TYR A 113 0.67 16.54 18.04
C TYR A 113 -0.57 16.72 17.17
N ILE A 114 -0.87 15.72 16.35
CA ILE A 114 -2.04 15.71 15.48
C ILE A 114 -2.57 14.29 15.35
N THR A 115 -3.86 14.20 15.07
CA THR A 115 -4.57 12.96 14.85
C THR A 115 -5.43 13.11 13.60
N ILE A 116 -5.37 12.12 12.71
CA ILE A 116 -6.06 12.07 11.41
C ILE A 116 -6.92 10.81 11.35
#